data_AF-D3AVG4-F1
#
_entry.id   AF-D3AVG4-F1
#
_cell.length_a   1.000
_cell.length_b   1.000
_cell.length_c   1.000
_cell.angle_alpha   90.00
_cell.angle_beta   90.00
_cell.angle_gamma   90.00
#
_symmetry.space_group_name_H-M   'P 1'
#
loop_
_entity.id
_entity.type
_entity.pdbx_description
1 polymer ?
#
loop_
_entity_poly.entity_id
_entity_poly.type
_entity_poly.pdbx_seq_one_letter_code
_entity_poly.pdbx_strand_id
1 'polypeptide(L)'
;MENGKAMETLNLTRYKVEAPKDTAKHDESAWKSAVDNAKAQSEHQETRVMNLQLLQRFGLQSWQKYIESKEQLLKELDAKQRDNLHQIEQININRKLDQEQILQTLQSNQNKWFELVHKNHAIETEWLLMFITPETIMVIVDNNLNENEIEDVKKEIKFTPIQAFGNTVKAFAGAGSFALPWAMEQAGIFIGSIGLVLIALLSNYTMILLLKCNIKLTEKRGPDVPPPSYADIAAFAYGRVGELALCFMNFSVTMAICIAYLILIGQNFGELCHYNQQIIIWFTMPVMVFLCFLSDMKYLSYTSIFGALSLLFAMGTIMVYGGIDYSIKPYQEYNVDYSKVPLWFGVAAFFFGSHIVVVPISHASGDARRYPKVLNYGMLFITIVNLVFAILGYLYFYFYVDPVTGVVGVPSAITQVLPKGAFANVVRVCIVLELICSYPLIFGAGMNVVESSVSVFFKHFSPFPVSDRDKDGKKLFISRNWKFYILRLLINVALAAVATTIKKFGSYTSLIGSLMLALTGFVVPPLLYIRYFPEQSRLLFVSHIAIAIFGLGATVYGTYQSIVDLINQ
;
A
#
# COMPACT_ATOMS: atom_id res chain seq x y z
N MET A 1 46.05 5.45 0.36
CA MET A 1 47.37 6.02 0.73
C MET A 1 47.35 7.47 0.29
N GLU A 2 46.91 8.39 1.15
CA GLU A 2 46.33 9.67 0.67
C GLU A 2 47.02 10.93 1.20
N ASN A 3 48.29 10.88 1.65
CA ASN A 3 48.94 12.10 2.16
C ASN A 3 50.47 12.20 2.00
N GLY A 4 51.12 11.41 1.12
CA GLY A 4 52.55 11.58 0.80
C GLY A 4 53.55 11.48 1.97
N LYS A 5 53.09 11.17 3.19
CA LYS A 5 53.94 10.91 4.35
C LYS A 5 54.57 9.54 4.18
N ALA A 6 55.90 9.48 4.27
CA ALA A 6 56.64 8.22 4.27
C ALA A 6 56.06 7.28 5.34
N MET A 7 55.86 6.01 4.99
CA MET A 7 55.41 4.99 5.94
C MET A 7 56.37 4.96 7.12
N GLU A 8 55.84 5.02 8.34
CA GLU A 8 56.65 4.87 9.55
C GLU A 8 57.40 3.53 9.45
N THR A 9 58.73 3.58 9.46
CA THR A 9 59.55 2.38 9.35
C THR A 9 59.25 1.48 10.54
N LEU A 10 58.94 0.20 10.27
CA LEU A 10 58.70 -0.81 11.29
C LEU A 10 59.81 -0.76 12.35
N ASN A 11 59.45 -0.44 13.58
CA ASN A 11 60.41 -0.34 14.67
C ASN A 11 60.91 -1.73 15.05
N LEU A 12 62.06 -2.12 14.51
CA LEU A 12 62.68 -3.43 14.75
C LEU A 12 63.37 -3.55 16.11
N THR A 13 63.47 -2.47 16.90
CA THR A 13 64.15 -2.50 18.22
C THR A 13 63.44 -3.44 19.21
N ARG A 14 62.13 -3.63 19.07
CA ARG A 14 61.34 -4.60 19.86
C ARG A 14 61.69 -6.07 19.58
N TYR A 15 62.39 -6.36 18.48
CA TYR A 15 62.76 -7.72 18.06
C TYR A 15 64.24 -8.04 18.26
N LYS A 16 64.99 -7.15 18.92
CA LYS A 16 66.40 -7.35 19.23
C LYS A 16 66.65 -7.18 20.73
N VAL A 17 67.46 -8.05 21.31
CA VAL A 17 67.96 -7.89 22.68
C VAL A 17 69.30 -7.17 22.59
N GLU A 18 69.27 -5.84 22.57
CA GLU A 18 70.46 -5.01 22.53
C GLU A 18 70.64 -4.29 23.87
N ALA A 19 71.90 -4.17 24.32
CA ALA A 19 72.23 -3.32 25.46
C ALA A 19 72.01 -1.83 25.09
N PRO A 20 71.82 -0.94 26.09
CA PRO A 20 71.78 0.49 25.83
C PRO A 20 73.02 0.96 25.05
N LYS A 21 72.83 1.90 24.12
CA LYS A 21 73.92 2.49 23.32
C LYS A 21 75.01 3.05 24.24
N ASP A 22 76.27 3.05 23.79
CA ASP A 22 77.43 3.46 24.60
C ASP A 22 77.27 4.83 25.29
N THR A 23 76.55 5.76 24.66
CA THR A 23 76.26 7.11 25.18
C THR A 23 75.24 7.13 26.33
N ALA A 24 74.47 6.07 26.52
CA ALA A 24 73.38 5.95 27.51
C ALA A 24 73.65 4.88 28.57
N LYS A 25 74.89 4.35 28.66
CA LYS A 25 75.26 3.31 29.64
C LYS A 25 75.17 3.77 31.10
N HIS A 26 75.23 5.07 31.36
CA HIS A 26 75.09 5.64 32.70
C HIS A 26 73.65 6.04 33.05
N ASP A 27 72.69 5.88 32.11
CA ASP A 27 71.28 6.21 32.30
C ASP A 27 70.51 4.97 32.76
N GLU A 28 69.99 5.02 33.99
CA GLU A 28 69.21 3.94 34.60
C GLU A 28 67.93 3.63 33.81
N SER A 29 67.30 4.64 33.20
CA SER A 29 66.05 4.48 32.47
C SER A 29 66.25 3.69 31.17
N ALA A 30 67.39 3.89 30.50
CA ALA A 30 67.77 3.16 29.30
C ALA A 30 68.00 1.67 29.59
N TRP A 31 68.63 1.35 30.72
CA TRP A 31 68.79 -0.04 31.19
C TRP A 31 67.47 -0.70 31.52
N LYS A 32 66.57 0.00 32.22
CA LYS A 32 65.23 -0.52 32.55
C LYS A 32 64.44 -0.88 31.30
N SER A 33 64.43 0.00 30.29
CA SER A 33 63.77 -0.26 29.01
C SER A 33 64.38 -1.44 28.26
N ALA A 34 65.70 -1.63 28.31
CA ALA A 34 66.36 -2.77 27.67
C ALA A 34 66.00 -4.10 28.35
N VAL A 35 65.91 -4.11 29.69
CA VAL A 35 65.47 -5.27 30.48
C VAL A 35 64.01 -5.62 30.20
N ASP A 36 63.12 -4.63 30.16
CA ASP A 36 61.70 -4.86 29.86
C ASP A 36 61.50 -5.45 28.45
N ASN A 37 62.27 -4.96 27.46
CA ASN A 37 62.27 -5.52 26.11
C ASN A 37 62.80 -6.97 26.08
N ALA A 38 63.88 -7.26 26.81
CA ALA A 38 64.42 -8.61 26.93
C ALA A 38 63.41 -9.57 27.58
N LYS A 39 62.71 -9.14 28.62
CA LYS A 39 61.65 -9.91 29.28
C LYS A 39 60.49 -10.21 28.33
N ALA A 40 59.99 -9.19 27.63
CA ALA A 40 58.92 -9.38 26.65
C ALA A 40 59.30 -10.34 25.52
N GLN A 41 60.57 -10.32 25.08
CA GLN A 41 61.07 -11.27 24.09
C GLN A 41 61.19 -12.69 24.66
N SER A 42 61.60 -12.84 25.92
CA SER A 42 61.62 -14.15 26.59
C SER A 42 60.22 -14.78 26.66
N GLU A 43 59.21 -14.02 27.10
CA GLU A 43 57.81 -14.48 27.15
C GLU A 43 57.27 -14.85 25.76
N HIS A 44 57.66 -14.10 24.73
CA HIS A 44 57.32 -14.43 23.35
C HIS A 44 57.93 -15.76 22.89
N GLN A 45 59.21 -16.01 23.19
CA GLN A 45 59.85 -17.29 22.87
C GLN A 45 59.21 -18.44 23.64
N GLU A 46 58.87 -18.23 24.91
CA GLU A 46 58.16 -19.24 25.72
C GLU A 46 56.80 -19.61 25.10
N THR A 47 56.03 -18.60 24.70
CA THR A 47 54.76 -18.81 23.98
C THR A 47 54.97 -19.55 22.66
N ARG A 48 56.02 -19.21 21.91
CA ARG A 48 56.35 -19.87 20.65
C ARG A 48 56.74 -21.33 20.87
N VAL A 49 57.53 -21.62 21.90
CA VAL A 49 57.88 -22.99 22.30
C VAL A 49 56.63 -23.76 22.70
N MET A 50 55.74 -23.17 23.49
CA MET A 50 54.46 -23.79 23.86
C MET A 50 53.60 -24.10 22.62
N ASN A 51 53.49 -23.17 21.68
CA ASN A 51 52.77 -23.38 20.42
C ASN A 51 53.40 -24.51 19.59
N LEU A 52 54.73 -24.57 19.51
CA LEU A 52 55.44 -25.65 18.82
C LEU A 52 55.22 -27.00 19.51
N GLN A 53 55.21 -27.04 20.85
CA GLN A 53 54.90 -28.26 21.61
C GLN A 53 53.45 -28.71 21.39
N LEU A 54 52.49 -27.79 21.37
CA LEU A 54 51.09 -28.08 21.05
C LEU A 54 50.95 -28.59 19.61
N LEU A 55 51.64 -27.97 18.65
CA LEU A 55 51.65 -28.41 17.26
C LEU A 55 52.30 -29.79 17.12
N GLN A 56 53.40 -30.06 17.81
CA GLN A 56 54.07 -31.35 17.79
C GLN A 56 53.18 -32.45 18.41
N ARG A 57 52.45 -32.13 19.48
CA ARG A 57 51.61 -33.09 20.20
C ARG A 57 50.27 -33.35 19.53
N PHE A 58 49.62 -32.32 18.99
CA PHE A 58 48.24 -32.40 18.50
C PHE A 58 48.09 -32.06 17.01
N GLY A 59 49.08 -31.42 16.39
CA GLY A 59 48.99 -30.89 15.04
C GLY A 59 48.58 -31.92 14.00
N LEU A 60 49.18 -33.12 14.02
CA LEU A 60 48.83 -34.18 13.08
C LEU A 60 47.36 -34.61 13.22
N GLN A 61 46.91 -34.89 14.45
CA GLN A 61 45.53 -35.34 14.70
C GLN A 61 44.51 -34.23 14.39
N SER A 62 44.81 -32.98 14.74
CA SER A 62 43.98 -31.83 14.41
C SER A 62 43.89 -31.63 12.89
N TRP A 63 44.99 -31.81 12.18
CA TRP A 63 45.02 -31.69 10.73
C TRP A 63 44.25 -32.82 10.03
N GLN A 64 44.37 -34.06 10.52
CA GLN A 64 43.59 -35.19 10.03
C GLN A 64 42.08 -34.96 10.19
N LYS A 65 41.62 -34.56 11.38
CA LYS A 65 40.20 -34.22 11.60
C LYS A 65 39.72 -33.07 10.73
N TYR A 66 40.57 -32.07 10.50
CA TYR A 66 40.26 -30.95 9.62
C TYR A 66 40.07 -31.44 8.18
N ILE A 67 40.96 -32.30 7.67
CA ILE A 67 40.84 -32.91 6.34
C ILE A 67 39.55 -33.75 6.25
N GLU A 68 39.29 -34.63 7.22
CA GLU A 68 38.08 -35.45 7.26
C GLU A 68 36.79 -34.62 7.19
N SER A 69 36.73 -33.52 7.96
CA SER A 69 35.60 -32.58 7.90
C SER A 69 35.45 -31.92 6.53
N LYS A 70 36.56 -31.57 5.87
CA LYS A 70 36.54 -31.00 4.51
C LYS A 70 36.12 -32.02 3.46
N GLU A 71 36.57 -33.26 3.56
CA GLU A 71 36.16 -34.35 2.67
C GLU A 71 34.67 -34.67 2.82
N GLN A 72 34.15 -34.67 4.05
CA GLN A 72 32.72 -34.85 4.29
C GLN A 72 31.89 -33.71 3.65
N LEU A 73 32.31 -32.46 3.87
CA LEU A 73 31.63 -31.30 3.28
C LEU A 73 31.65 -31.37 1.74
N LEU A 74 32.76 -31.80 1.14
CA LEU A 74 32.87 -31.98 -0.30
C LEU A 74 31.87 -33.03 -0.81
N LYS A 75 31.78 -34.18 -0.13
CA LYS A 75 30.80 -35.24 -0.47
C LYS A 75 29.36 -34.76 -0.39
N GLU A 76 29.02 -33.96 0.62
CA GLU A 76 27.68 -33.37 0.77
C GLU A 76 27.38 -32.36 -0.34
N LEU A 77 28.36 -31.55 -0.74
CA LEU A 77 28.21 -30.60 -1.84
C LEU A 77 28.01 -31.31 -3.19
N ASP A 78 28.82 -32.35 -3.46
CA ASP A 78 28.73 -33.16 -4.68
C ASP A 78 27.39 -33.90 -4.77
N ALA A 79 26.84 -34.36 -3.64
CA ALA A 79 25.52 -34.96 -3.59
C ALA A 79 24.43 -33.93 -3.95
N LYS A 80 24.48 -32.72 -3.38
CA LYS A 80 23.55 -31.63 -3.71
C LYS A 80 23.67 -31.18 -5.17
N GLN A 81 24.88 -31.13 -5.71
CA GLN A 81 25.09 -30.79 -7.12
C GLN A 81 24.44 -31.81 -8.05
N ARG A 82 24.60 -33.10 -7.78
CA ARG A 82 23.96 -34.17 -8.56
C ARG A 82 22.44 -34.13 -8.47
N ASP A 83 21.89 -33.88 -7.29
CA ASP A 83 20.44 -33.74 -7.10
C ASP A 83 19.88 -32.56 -7.90
N ASN A 84 20.55 -31.39 -7.84
CA ASN A 84 20.15 -30.22 -8.63
C ASN A 84 20.23 -30.48 -10.14
N LEU A 85 21.25 -31.19 -10.62
CA LEU A 85 21.36 -31.56 -12.04
C LEU A 85 20.19 -32.46 -12.46
N HIS A 86 19.83 -33.44 -11.64
CA HIS A 86 18.69 -34.31 -11.90
C HIS A 86 17.36 -33.53 -11.92
N GLN A 87 17.16 -32.58 -11.01
CA GLN A 87 15.98 -31.71 -11.03
C GLN A 87 15.91 -30.83 -12.29
N ILE A 88 17.05 -30.28 -12.74
CA ILE A 88 17.12 -29.49 -13.98
C ILE A 88 16.76 -30.36 -15.19
N GLU A 89 17.28 -31.58 -15.26
CA GLU A 89 16.98 -32.52 -16.34
C GLU A 89 15.48 -32.87 -16.37
N GLN A 90 14.88 -33.15 -15.22
CA GLN A 90 13.44 -33.42 -15.13
C GLN A 90 12.59 -32.24 -15.60
N ILE A 91 12.96 -31.01 -15.24
CA ILE A 91 12.27 -29.80 -15.71
C ILE A 91 12.40 -29.65 -17.23
N ASN A 92 13.57 -29.93 -17.79
CA ASN A 92 13.78 -29.86 -19.24
C ASN A 92 12.97 -30.92 -19.99
N ILE A 93 12.88 -32.15 -19.47
CA ILE A 93 12.04 -33.21 -20.03
C ILE A 93 10.56 -32.77 -20.01
N ASN A 94 10.07 -32.29 -18.86
CA ASN A 94 8.67 -31.84 -18.75
C ASN A 94 8.38 -30.69 -19.70
N ARG A 95 9.27 -29.68 -19.79
CA ARG A 95 9.12 -28.55 -20.72
C ARG A 95 9.06 -29.02 -22.17
N LYS A 96 9.88 -30.01 -22.56
CA LYS A 96 9.86 -30.58 -23.90
C LYS A 96 8.52 -31.26 -24.19
N LEU A 97 8.02 -32.07 -23.25
CA LEU A 97 6.73 -32.74 -23.39
C LEU A 97 5.58 -31.73 -23.54
N ASP A 98 5.56 -30.68 -22.71
CA ASP A 98 4.57 -29.61 -22.79
C ASP A 98 4.62 -28.90 -24.15
N GLN A 99 5.82 -28.61 -24.67
CA GLN A 99 6.00 -27.97 -25.98
C GLN A 99 5.52 -28.86 -27.12
N GLU A 100 5.81 -30.16 -27.08
CA GLU A 100 5.33 -31.13 -28.09
C GLU A 100 3.80 -31.27 -28.06
N GLN A 101 3.18 -31.23 -26.88
CA GLN A 101 1.73 -31.26 -26.75
C GLN A 101 1.08 -29.97 -27.27
N ILE A 102 1.63 -28.80 -26.94
CA ILE A 102 1.15 -27.49 -27.42
C ILE A 102 1.26 -27.38 -28.94
N LEU A 103 2.30 -27.95 -29.55
CA LEU A 103 2.50 -27.91 -31.01
C LEU A 103 1.31 -28.51 -31.76
N GLN A 104 0.76 -29.63 -31.28
CA GLN A 104 -0.42 -30.25 -31.91
C GLN A 104 -1.64 -29.35 -31.83
N THR A 105 -1.87 -28.71 -30.68
CA THR A 105 -2.97 -27.74 -30.50
C THR A 105 -2.76 -26.52 -31.37
N LEU A 106 -1.53 -26.03 -31.51
CA LEU A 106 -1.19 -24.88 -32.35
C LEU A 106 -1.45 -25.18 -33.83
N GLN A 107 -1.02 -26.35 -34.31
CA GLN A 107 -1.29 -26.80 -35.68
C GLN A 107 -2.79 -26.95 -35.94
N SER A 108 -3.53 -27.53 -34.99
CA SER A 108 -5.00 -27.64 -35.08
C SER A 108 -5.67 -26.26 -35.16
N ASN A 109 -5.28 -25.33 -34.28
CA ASN A 109 -5.80 -23.97 -34.28
C ASN A 109 -5.42 -23.19 -35.55
N GLN A 110 -4.21 -23.40 -36.07
CA GLN A 110 -3.76 -22.81 -37.32
C GLN A 110 -4.58 -23.34 -38.52
N ASN A 111 -4.83 -24.66 -38.57
CA ASN A 111 -5.68 -25.26 -39.60
C ASN A 111 -7.12 -24.73 -39.52
N LYS A 112 -7.69 -24.62 -38.31
CA LYS A 112 -9.01 -24.00 -38.10
C LYS A 112 -9.03 -22.55 -38.53
N TRP A 113 -7.98 -21.78 -38.25
CA TRP A 113 -7.88 -20.40 -38.71
C TRP A 113 -7.87 -20.31 -40.23
N PHE A 114 -7.07 -21.14 -40.91
CA PHE A 114 -7.06 -21.21 -42.37
C PHE A 114 -8.44 -21.60 -42.93
N GLU A 115 -9.12 -22.56 -42.32
CA GLU A 115 -10.46 -22.99 -42.72
C GLU A 115 -11.48 -21.85 -42.56
N LEU A 116 -11.45 -21.12 -41.44
CA LEU A 116 -12.33 -19.99 -41.19
C LEU A 116 -12.07 -18.82 -42.13
N VAL A 117 -10.80 -18.52 -42.43
CA VAL A 117 -10.45 -17.49 -43.42
C VAL A 117 -10.93 -17.89 -44.81
N HIS A 118 -10.72 -19.15 -45.21
CA HIS A 118 -11.25 -19.67 -46.48
C HIS A 118 -12.78 -19.62 -46.52
N LYS A 119 -13.47 -19.99 -45.43
CA LYS A 119 -14.93 -19.88 -45.32
C LYS A 119 -15.41 -18.45 -45.41
N ASN A 120 -14.79 -17.50 -44.71
CA ASN A 120 -15.14 -16.09 -44.81
C ASN A 120 -14.94 -15.56 -46.23
N HIS A 121 -13.83 -15.92 -46.87
CA HIS A 121 -13.59 -15.57 -48.27
C HIS A 121 -14.63 -16.19 -49.21
N ALA A 122 -14.97 -17.47 -49.01
CA ALA A 122 -16.01 -18.16 -49.76
C ALA A 122 -17.38 -17.49 -49.57
N ILE A 123 -17.74 -17.13 -48.33
CA ILE A 123 -18.96 -16.39 -48.01
C ILE A 123 -18.95 -15.01 -48.67
N GLU A 124 -17.84 -14.28 -48.65
CA GLU A 124 -17.75 -12.99 -49.37
C GLU A 124 -17.94 -13.17 -50.88
N THR A 125 -17.33 -14.20 -51.48
CA THR A 125 -17.53 -14.50 -52.91
C THR A 125 -18.96 -14.99 -53.21
N GLU A 126 -19.55 -15.81 -52.35
CA GLU A 126 -20.94 -16.25 -52.50
C GLU A 126 -21.91 -15.11 -52.26
N TRP A 127 -21.63 -14.20 -51.33
CA TRP A 127 -22.42 -12.99 -51.09
C TRP A 127 -22.39 -12.07 -52.31
N LEU A 128 -21.23 -11.92 -52.95
CA LEU A 128 -21.08 -11.25 -54.25
C LEU A 128 -21.87 -11.97 -55.37
N LEU A 129 -21.94 -13.30 -55.35
CA LEU A 129 -22.78 -14.11 -56.25
C LEU A 129 -24.27 -14.07 -55.87
N MET A 130 -24.62 -13.78 -54.62
CA MET A 130 -26.01 -13.71 -54.12
C MET A 130 -26.73 -12.43 -54.55
N PHE A 131 -25.99 -11.40 -54.99
CA PHE A 131 -26.56 -10.32 -55.81
C PHE A 131 -27.04 -10.79 -57.19
N ILE A 132 -26.72 -12.03 -57.60
CA ILE A 132 -27.04 -12.56 -58.93
C ILE A 132 -28.20 -13.57 -58.90
N THR A 133 -28.51 -14.29 -57.81
CA THR A 133 -29.73 -15.15 -57.77
C THR A 133 -30.23 -15.47 -56.34
N PRO A 134 -31.55 -15.38 -56.05
CA PRO A 134 -32.11 -15.52 -54.70
C PRO A 134 -32.87 -16.85 -54.45
N GLU A 135 -32.20 -18.01 -54.41
CA GLU A 135 -32.91 -19.29 -54.11
C GLU A 135 -32.27 -20.18 -53.02
N THR A 136 -31.10 -19.85 -52.44
CA THR A 136 -30.35 -20.81 -51.60
C THR A 136 -30.44 -20.59 -50.08
N ILE A 137 -31.46 -19.89 -49.57
CA ILE A 137 -31.52 -19.54 -48.13
C ILE A 137 -32.07 -20.66 -47.23
N MET A 138 -32.72 -21.70 -47.74
CA MET A 138 -33.42 -22.68 -46.87
C MET A 138 -32.63 -23.93 -46.43
N VAL A 139 -31.37 -24.13 -46.82
CA VAL A 139 -30.70 -25.45 -46.59
C VAL A 139 -29.64 -25.46 -45.48
N ILE A 140 -29.13 -24.30 -45.02
CA ILE A 140 -27.93 -24.28 -44.15
C ILE A 140 -28.24 -24.23 -42.65
N VAL A 141 -29.48 -23.97 -42.24
CA VAL A 141 -29.79 -23.76 -40.80
C VAL A 141 -29.91 -25.07 -40.01
N ASP A 142 -29.99 -26.24 -40.64
CA ASP A 142 -30.46 -27.45 -39.95
C ASP A 142 -29.40 -28.52 -39.64
N ASN A 143 -28.09 -28.26 -39.79
CA ASN A 143 -27.08 -29.27 -39.44
C ASN A 143 -25.88 -28.73 -38.65
N ASN A 144 -25.82 -29.17 -37.39
CA ASN A 144 -24.66 -29.33 -36.52
C ASN A 144 -24.04 -28.07 -35.89
N LEU A 145 -24.56 -27.71 -34.72
CA LEU A 145 -23.74 -27.21 -33.61
C LEU A 145 -24.11 -27.96 -32.33
N ASN A 146 -23.24 -28.89 -31.93
CA ASN A 146 -23.24 -29.46 -30.58
C ASN A 146 -22.78 -28.37 -29.61
N GLU A 147 -23.67 -27.93 -28.72
CA GLU A 147 -23.43 -26.87 -27.72
C GLU A 147 -22.43 -27.23 -26.61
N ASN A 148 -21.97 -28.49 -26.54
CA ASN A 148 -21.21 -28.99 -25.38
C ASN A 148 -19.68 -28.90 -25.49
N GLU A 149 -19.11 -28.37 -26.58
CA GLU A 149 -17.63 -28.25 -26.75
C GLU A 149 -17.11 -26.80 -26.65
N ILE A 150 -17.92 -25.85 -26.17
CA ILE A 150 -17.57 -24.41 -26.11
C ILE A 150 -17.13 -23.95 -24.71
N GLU A 151 -17.23 -24.77 -23.66
CA GLU A 151 -17.02 -24.28 -22.28
C GLU A 151 -15.56 -24.17 -21.79
N ASP A 152 -14.56 -24.69 -22.50
CA ASP A 152 -13.15 -24.62 -22.04
C ASP A 152 -12.27 -23.58 -22.76
N VAL A 153 -12.87 -22.67 -23.53
CA VAL A 153 -12.15 -21.61 -24.26
C VAL A 153 -12.13 -20.30 -23.48
N LYS A 154 -10.94 -19.92 -22.99
CA LYS A 154 -10.56 -18.60 -22.45
C LYS A 154 -11.45 -18.08 -21.31
N LYS A 155 -10.96 -18.16 -20.07
CA LYS A 155 -11.30 -17.15 -19.05
C LYS A 155 -10.70 -15.79 -19.45
N GLU A 156 -11.26 -15.15 -20.48
CA GLU A 156 -11.21 -13.69 -20.53
C GLU A 156 -11.87 -13.20 -19.25
N ILE A 157 -11.15 -12.41 -18.46
CA ILE A 157 -11.72 -11.79 -17.26
C ILE A 157 -12.83 -10.86 -17.75
N LYS A 158 -14.08 -11.32 -17.70
CA LYS A 158 -15.25 -10.55 -18.13
C LYS A 158 -15.25 -9.23 -17.36
N PHE A 159 -15.45 -8.12 -18.08
CA PHE A 159 -15.57 -6.80 -17.47
C PHE A 159 -16.77 -6.77 -16.51
N THR A 160 -16.55 -6.38 -15.25
CA THR A 160 -17.56 -6.34 -14.19
C THR A 160 -17.85 -4.90 -13.72
N PRO A 161 -18.58 -4.09 -14.51
CA PRO A 161 -18.77 -2.67 -14.22
C PRO A 161 -19.48 -2.41 -12.88
N ILE A 162 -20.47 -3.22 -12.52
CA ILE A 162 -21.23 -3.06 -11.26
C ILE A 162 -20.33 -3.34 -10.05
N GLN A 163 -19.51 -4.39 -10.13
CA GLN A 163 -18.56 -4.71 -9.05
C GLN A 163 -17.47 -3.63 -8.95
N ALA A 164 -16.96 -3.17 -10.09
CA ALA A 164 -15.99 -2.07 -10.11
C ALA A 164 -16.58 -0.76 -9.56
N PHE A 165 -17.85 -0.47 -9.85
CA PHE A 165 -18.57 0.66 -9.25
C PHE A 165 -18.69 0.51 -7.74
N GLY A 166 -19.16 -0.64 -7.25
CA GLY A 166 -19.27 -0.91 -5.81
C GLY A 166 -17.93 -0.83 -5.08
N ASN A 167 -16.86 -1.38 -5.67
CA ASN A 167 -15.50 -1.28 -5.14
C ASN A 167 -14.98 0.17 -5.15
N THR A 168 -15.34 0.95 -6.17
CA THR A 168 -15.02 2.38 -6.21
C THR A 168 -15.79 3.13 -5.13
N VAL A 169 -17.10 2.93 -4.98
CA VAL A 169 -17.88 3.57 -3.91
C VAL A 169 -17.30 3.23 -2.54
N LYS A 170 -17.04 1.96 -2.28
CA LYS A 170 -16.40 1.47 -1.05
C LYS A 170 -15.03 2.08 -0.77
N ALA A 171 -14.26 2.43 -1.81
CA ALA A 171 -12.93 3.02 -1.65
C ALA A 171 -12.96 4.48 -1.12
N PHE A 172 -14.09 5.18 -1.26
CA PHE A 172 -14.24 6.55 -0.74
C PHE A 172 -15.30 6.65 0.36
N ALA A 173 -16.29 5.75 0.34
CA ALA A 173 -17.28 5.61 1.41
C ALA A 173 -16.58 5.00 2.63
N GLY A 174 -16.16 5.87 3.55
CA GLY A 174 -15.62 5.47 4.83
C GLY A 174 -15.57 6.62 5.82
N ALA A 175 -14.80 6.42 6.89
CA ALA A 175 -14.58 7.35 8.00
C ALA A 175 -14.45 8.85 7.64
N GLY A 176 -13.88 9.17 6.47
CA GLY A 176 -13.70 10.56 6.02
C GLY A 176 -15.00 11.33 5.84
N SER A 177 -16.09 10.66 5.47
CA SER A 177 -17.42 11.28 5.33
C SER A 177 -17.87 11.99 6.62
N PHE A 178 -17.54 11.42 7.78
CA PHE A 178 -17.97 11.94 9.07
C PHE A 178 -17.25 13.22 9.52
N ALA A 179 -16.15 13.60 8.86
CA ALA A 179 -15.46 14.87 9.11
C ALA A 179 -15.95 16.01 8.19
N LEU A 180 -16.69 15.71 7.11
CA LEU A 180 -17.07 16.73 6.12
C LEU A 180 -18.01 17.82 6.66
N PRO A 181 -19.02 17.53 7.51
CA PRO A 181 -19.82 18.58 8.14
C PRO A 181 -18.98 19.57 8.96
N TRP A 182 -18.01 19.06 9.74
CA TRP A 182 -17.08 19.90 10.48
C TRP A 182 -16.16 20.70 9.56
N ALA A 183 -15.71 20.10 8.44
CA ALA A 183 -14.93 20.81 7.46
C ALA A 183 -15.71 22.01 6.86
N MET A 184 -17.02 21.85 6.62
CA MET A 184 -17.86 22.96 6.14
C MET A 184 -17.89 24.12 7.13
N GLU A 185 -17.80 23.87 8.44
CA GLU A 185 -17.67 24.93 9.44
C GLU A 185 -16.37 25.74 9.28
N GLN A 186 -15.27 25.09 8.84
CA GLN A 186 -13.98 25.75 8.67
C GLN A 186 -13.87 26.62 7.40
N ALA A 187 -14.76 26.43 6.42
CA ALA A 187 -14.74 27.15 5.15
C ALA A 187 -16.03 27.92 4.84
N GLY A 188 -17.09 27.67 5.59
CA GLY A 188 -18.44 28.15 5.29
C GLY A 188 -19.08 27.42 4.11
N ILE A 189 -20.39 27.62 3.95
CA ILE A 189 -21.18 26.87 2.97
C ILE A 189 -20.73 27.10 1.51
N PHE A 190 -20.31 28.31 1.14
CA PHE A 190 -19.96 28.64 -0.25
C PHE A 190 -18.61 28.05 -0.67
N ILE A 191 -17.54 28.41 0.05
CA ILE A 191 -16.20 27.87 -0.24
C ILE A 191 -16.19 26.37 0.02
N GLY A 192 -16.83 25.92 1.10
CA GLY A 192 -16.95 24.51 1.43
C GLY A 192 -17.63 23.70 0.33
N SER A 193 -18.79 24.15 -0.19
CA SER A 193 -19.54 23.40 -1.21
C SER A 193 -18.88 23.45 -2.59
N ILE A 194 -18.56 24.65 -3.07
CA ILE A 194 -17.95 24.83 -4.40
C ILE A 194 -16.55 24.18 -4.40
N GLY A 195 -15.78 24.42 -3.34
CA GLY A 195 -14.48 23.81 -3.16
C GLY A 195 -14.56 22.28 -3.15
N LEU A 196 -15.56 21.68 -2.50
CA LEU A 196 -15.66 20.22 -2.40
C LEU A 196 -15.88 19.59 -3.79
N VAL A 197 -16.71 20.23 -4.62
CA VAL A 197 -16.90 19.83 -6.02
C VAL A 197 -15.61 20.01 -6.84
N LEU A 198 -14.89 21.12 -6.66
CA LEU A 198 -13.63 21.36 -7.36
C LEU A 198 -12.55 20.34 -6.98
N ILE A 199 -12.42 20.01 -5.70
CA ILE A 199 -11.48 18.97 -5.22
C ILE A 199 -11.89 17.59 -5.74
N ALA A 200 -13.18 17.27 -5.79
CA ALA A 200 -13.67 16.03 -6.38
C ALA A 200 -13.29 15.91 -7.88
N LEU A 201 -13.49 16.99 -8.64
CA LEU A 201 -13.13 17.05 -10.06
C LEU A 201 -11.61 16.93 -10.27
N LEU A 202 -10.82 17.65 -9.46
CA LEU A 202 -9.36 17.60 -9.51
C LEU A 202 -8.82 16.21 -9.13
N SER A 203 -9.38 15.60 -8.10
CA SER A 203 -9.02 14.24 -7.69
C SER A 203 -9.36 13.22 -8.78
N ASN A 204 -10.58 13.27 -9.32
CA ASN A 204 -10.98 12.40 -10.42
C ASN A 204 -10.06 12.57 -11.65
N TYR A 205 -9.72 13.81 -12.00
CA TYR A 205 -8.80 14.11 -13.10
C TYR A 205 -7.41 13.48 -12.89
N THR A 206 -6.83 13.66 -11.71
CA THR A 206 -5.49 13.12 -11.39
C THR A 206 -5.48 11.59 -11.29
N MET A 207 -6.56 10.96 -10.82
CA MET A 207 -6.75 9.51 -10.91
C MET A 207 -6.81 9.01 -12.36
N ILE A 208 -7.48 9.74 -13.26
CA ILE A 208 -7.49 9.41 -14.69
C ILE A 208 -6.09 9.52 -15.30
N LEU A 209 -5.30 10.53 -14.93
CA LEU A 209 -3.90 10.62 -15.36
C LEU A 209 -3.10 9.38 -14.94
N LEU A 210 -3.29 8.94 -13.69
CA LEU A 210 -2.65 7.74 -13.16
C LEU A 210 -3.06 6.48 -13.93
N LEU A 211 -4.36 6.30 -14.19
CA LEU A 211 -4.86 5.16 -14.97
C LEU A 211 -4.33 5.17 -16.41
N LYS A 212 -4.18 6.34 -17.05
CA LYS A 212 -3.54 6.45 -18.37
C LYS A 212 -2.08 6.02 -18.34
N CYS A 213 -1.33 6.39 -17.31
CA CYS A 213 0.05 5.92 -17.14
C CYS A 213 0.10 4.40 -16.92
N ASN A 214 -0.84 3.85 -16.15
CA ASN A 214 -0.97 2.40 -15.92
C ASN A 214 -1.21 1.65 -17.23
N ILE A 215 -2.20 2.07 -18.04
CA ILE A 215 -2.53 1.45 -19.33
C ILE A 215 -1.31 1.48 -20.26
N LYS A 216 -0.62 2.63 -20.37
CA LYS A 216 0.57 2.76 -21.21
C LYS A 216 1.71 1.84 -20.77
N LEU A 217 1.92 1.67 -19.46
CA LEU A 217 2.94 0.75 -18.96
C LEU A 217 2.56 -0.71 -19.21
N THR A 218 1.28 -1.07 -19.03
CA THR A 218 0.76 -2.42 -19.32
C THR A 218 0.97 -2.77 -20.79
N GLU A 219 0.62 -1.87 -21.71
CA GLU A 219 0.83 -2.05 -23.15
C GLU A 219 2.32 -2.24 -23.50
N LYS A 220 3.20 -1.48 -22.83
CA LYS A 220 4.65 -1.61 -23.03
C LYS A 220 5.22 -2.92 -22.48
N ARG A 221 4.69 -3.45 -21.38
CA ARG A 221 5.15 -4.71 -20.76
C ARG A 221 4.64 -5.95 -21.51
N GLY A 222 3.54 -5.84 -22.24
CA GLY A 222 2.90 -6.96 -22.94
C GLY A 222 1.99 -7.80 -22.03
N PRO A 223 1.22 -8.75 -22.61
CA PRO A 223 0.19 -9.51 -21.89
C PRO A 223 0.74 -10.54 -20.90
N ASP A 224 1.99 -10.98 -21.09
CA ASP A 224 2.62 -12.05 -20.29
C ASP A 224 3.17 -11.56 -18.94
N VAL A 225 3.18 -10.24 -18.71
CA VAL A 225 3.72 -9.64 -17.48
C VAL A 225 2.56 -9.18 -16.58
N PRO A 226 2.65 -9.42 -15.25
CA PRO A 226 1.63 -8.96 -14.31
C PRO A 226 1.34 -7.46 -14.44
N PRO A 227 0.08 -7.04 -14.24
CA PRO A 227 -0.31 -5.65 -14.40
C PRO A 227 0.43 -4.77 -13.37
N PRO A 228 0.91 -3.57 -13.77
CA PRO A 228 1.81 -2.76 -12.96
C PRO A 228 1.08 -2.10 -11.79
N SER A 229 1.69 -2.12 -10.60
CA SER A 229 1.20 -1.38 -9.43
C SER A 229 1.43 0.15 -9.55
N TYR A 230 0.91 0.94 -8.60
CA TYR A 230 1.19 2.37 -8.57
C TYR A 230 2.70 2.65 -8.39
N ALA A 231 3.39 1.86 -7.54
CA ALA A 231 4.83 1.94 -7.35
C ALA A 231 5.62 1.60 -8.63
N ASP A 232 5.17 0.62 -9.41
CA ASP A 232 5.78 0.28 -10.71
C ASP A 232 5.75 1.44 -11.70
N ILE A 233 4.65 2.22 -11.71
CA ILE A 233 4.53 3.40 -12.57
C ILE A 233 5.59 4.44 -12.19
N ALA A 234 5.80 4.66 -10.89
CA ALA A 234 6.83 5.56 -10.41
C ALA A 234 8.25 5.03 -10.66
N ALA A 235 8.46 3.72 -10.49
CA ALA A 235 9.73 3.06 -10.77
C ALA A 235 10.15 3.25 -12.23
N PHE A 236 9.20 3.12 -13.16
CA PHE A 236 9.47 3.32 -14.58
C PHE A 236 9.74 4.79 -14.93
N ALA A 237 9.06 5.74 -14.29
CA ALA A 237 9.23 7.17 -14.57
C ALA A 237 10.53 7.77 -13.98
N TYR A 238 10.81 7.47 -12.71
CA TYR A 238 11.83 8.11 -11.89
C TYR A 238 12.86 7.13 -11.31
N GLY A 239 12.84 5.87 -11.75
CA GLY A 239 13.72 4.84 -11.24
C GLY A 239 13.44 4.50 -9.77
N ARG A 240 14.46 3.97 -9.11
CA ARG A 240 14.34 3.42 -7.76
C ARG A 240 13.90 4.44 -6.71
N VAL A 241 14.31 5.70 -6.85
CA VAL A 241 13.94 6.75 -5.89
C VAL A 241 12.44 7.02 -5.92
N GLY A 242 11.84 7.09 -7.12
CA GLY A 242 10.40 7.29 -7.28
C GLY A 242 9.58 6.12 -6.73
N GLU A 243 10.05 4.89 -6.96
CA GLU A 243 9.44 3.68 -6.41
C GLU A 243 9.40 3.71 -4.87
N LEU A 244 10.55 3.96 -4.23
CA LEU A 244 10.64 4.00 -2.76
C LEU A 244 9.81 5.12 -2.16
N ALA A 245 9.87 6.32 -2.75
CA ALA A 245 9.13 7.48 -2.26
C ALA A 245 7.62 7.19 -2.27
N LEU A 246 7.12 6.60 -3.36
CA LEU A 246 5.71 6.28 -3.49
C LEU A 246 5.29 5.10 -2.60
N CYS A 247 6.15 4.09 -2.44
CA CYS A 247 5.92 3.01 -1.47
C CYS A 247 5.82 3.56 -0.03
N PHE A 248 6.74 4.45 0.36
CA PHE A 248 6.70 5.10 1.66
C PHE A 248 5.41 5.89 1.86
N MET A 249 5.04 6.74 0.90
CA MET A 249 3.81 7.52 0.99
C MET A 249 2.57 6.63 1.07
N ASN A 250 2.45 5.58 0.24
CA ASN A 250 1.30 4.67 0.26
C ASN A 250 1.21 3.92 1.60
N PHE A 251 2.35 3.50 2.16
CA PHE A 251 2.40 2.92 3.51
C PHE A 251 1.95 3.93 4.57
N SER A 252 2.45 5.16 4.55
CA SER A 252 2.04 6.20 5.49
C SER A 252 0.54 6.51 5.41
N VAL A 253 -0.03 6.61 4.20
CA VAL A 253 -1.47 6.85 4.00
C VAL A 253 -2.31 5.72 4.61
N THR A 254 -1.96 4.47 4.33
CA THR A 254 -2.72 3.31 4.84
C THR A 254 -2.65 3.20 6.36
N MET A 255 -1.47 3.39 6.96
CA MET A 255 -1.32 3.44 8.42
C MET A 255 -2.12 4.60 9.04
N ALA A 256 -2.16 5.75 8.38
CA ALA A 256 -2.89 6.90 8.85
C ALA A 256 -4.42 6.69 8.81
N ILE A 257 -4.94 6.01 7.78
CA ILE A 257 -6.35 5.58 7.70
C ILE A 257 -6.67 4.57 8.81
N CYS A 258 -5.77 3.64 9.11
CA CYS A 258 -5.94 2.70 10.23
C CYS A 258 -6.11 3.45 11.57
N ILE A 259 -5.30 4.47 11.85
CA ILE A 259 -5.46 5.31 13.05
C ILE A 259 -6.82 6.03 13.04
N ALA A 260 -7.27 6.56 11.90
CA ALA A 260 -8.58 7.20 11.76
C ALA A 260 -9.73 6.24 12.14
N TYR A 261 -9.64 4.98 11.73
CA TYR A 261 -10.60 3.94 12.12
C TYR A 261 -10.55 3.64 13.61
N LEU A 262 -9.36 3.53 14.23
CA LEU A 262 -9.25 3.32 15.68
C LEU A 262 -9.89 4.45 16.48
N ILE A 263 -9.69 5.71 16.06
CA ILE A 263 -10.32 6.88 16.69
C ILE A 263 -11.85 6.75 16.65
N LEU A 264 -12.43 6.52 15.47
CA LEU A 264 -13.89 6.42 15.33
C LEU A 264 -14.49 5.22 16.05
N ILE A 265 -13.78 4.09 16.09
CA ILE A 265 -14.20 2.92 16.88
C ILE A 265 -14.20 3.27 18.36
N GLY A 266 -13.13 3.90 18.84
CA GLY A 266 -13.04 4.39 20.21
C GLY A 266 -14.20 5.32 20.59
N GLN A 267 -14.56 6.25 19.70
CA GLN A 267 -15.65 7.21 19.93
C GLN A 267 -17.02 6.53 19.95
N ASN A 268 -17.35 5.75 18.91
CA ASN A 268 -18.67 5.15 18.78
C ASN A 268 -18.90 4.02 19.79
N PHE A 269 -17.88 3.21 20.06
CA PHE A 269 -17.97 2.12 21.03
C PHE A 269 -17.81 2.62 22.48
N GLY A 270 -17.07 3.70 22.69
CA GLY A 270 -17.02 4.41 23.98
C GLY A 270 -18.36 4.97 24.40
N GLU A 271 -19.10 5.58 23.48
CA GLU A 271 -20.49 6.01 23.75
C GLU A 271 -21.41 4.84 24.09
N LEU A 272 -21.24 3.69 23.43
CA LEU A 272 -22.05 2.49 23.67
C LEU A 272 -21.79 1.87 25.05
N CYS A 273 -20.53 1.85 25.49
CA CYS A 273 -20.11 1.23 26.75
C CYS A 273 -19.97 2.23 27.91
N HIS A 274 -20.14 3.53 27.67
CA HIS A 274 -19.90 4.61 28.62
C HIS A 274 -18.47 4.65 29.20
N TYR A 275 -17.47 4.37 28.36
CA TYR A 275 -16.05 4.48 28.69
C TYR A 275 -15.34 5.49 27.79
N ASN A 276 -14.20 6.01 28.26
CA ASN A 276 -13.36 6.92 27.49
C ASN A 276 -12.84 6.23 26.20
N GLN A 277 -12.88 6.95 25.08
CA GLN A 277 -12.33 6.57 23.77
C GLN A 277 -10.97 5.87 23.89
N GLN A 278 -10.05 6.40 24.71
CA GLN A 278 -8.69 5.88 24.86
C GLN A 278 -8.66 4.45 25.41
N ILE A 279 -9.50 4.15 26.40
CA ILE A 279 -9.59 2.81 27.01
C ILE A 279 -10.18 1.84 25.99
N ILE A 280 -11.21 2.28 25.25
CA ILE A 280 -11.88 1.46 24.25
C ILE A 280 -10.98 1.12 23.06
N ILE A 281 -10.11 2.03 22.63
CA ILE A 281 -9.09 1.73 21.62
C ILE A 281 -8.26 0.52 22.08
N TRP A 282 -7.68 0.56 23.28
CA TRP A 282 -6.88 -0.56 23.80
C TRP A 282 -7.71 -1.84 24.03
N PHE A 283 -8.96 -1.70 24.48
CA PHE A 283 -9.86 -2.84 24.65
C PHE A 283 -10.19 -3.55 23.33
N THR A 284 -10.31 -2.81 22.23
CA THR A 284 -10.59 -3.38 20.90
C THR A 284 -9.34 -3.91 20.19
N MET A 285 -8.13 -3.55 20.65
CA MET A 285 -6.87 -3.96 20.01
C MET A 285 -6.68 -5.47 19.87
N PRO A 286 -7.00 -6.34 20.84
CA PRO A 286 -6.84 -7.79 20.67
C PRO A 286 -7.63 -8.33 19.48
N VAL A 287 -8.85 -7.83 19.26
CA VAL A 287 -9.68 -8.21 18.11
C VAL A 287 -9.05 -7.68 16.82
N MET A 288 -8.58 -6.43 16.80
CA MET A 288 -7.94 -5.84 15.63
C MET A 288 -6.67 -6.55 15.20
N VAL A 289 -5.81 -6.87 16.17
CA VAL A 289 -4.56 -7.61 15.94
C VAL A 289 -4.88 -9.01 15.42
N PHE A 290 -5.85 -9.70 16.02
CA PHE A 290 -6.28 -11.02 15.57
C PHE A 290 -6.78 -10.99 14.12
N LEU A 291 -7.61 -10.01 13.76
CA LEU A 291 -8.07 -9.87 12.37
C LEU A 291 -6.93 -9.49 11.41
N CYS A 292 -5.96 -8.70 11.87
CA CYS A 292 -4.75 -8.40 11.11
C CYS A 292 -3.79 -9.59 10.98
N PHE A 293 -3.99 -10.69 11.71
CA PHE A 293 -3.19 -11.90 11.58
C PHE A 293 -3.67 -12.83 10.46
N LEU A 294 -4.84 -12.55 9.87
CA LEU A 294 -5.35 -13.26 8.72
C LEU A 294 -4.48 -12.97 7.49
N SER A 295 -4.03 -14.02 6.80
CA SER A 295 -3.26 -13.92 5.55
C SER A 295 -4.13 -13.98 4.30
N ASP A 296 -5.36 -14.49 4.40
CA ASP A 296 -6.38 -14.41 3.35
C ASP A 296 -7.57 -13.55 3.83
N MET A 297 -7.83 -12.46 3.11
CA MET A 297 -8.86 -11.47 3.46
C MET A 297 -10.13 -11.59 2.60
N LYS A 298 -10.30 -12.68 1.84
CA LYS A 298 -11.43 -12.87 0.93
C LYS A 298 -12.79 -12.66 1.61
N TYR A 299 -12.98 -13.24 2.80
CA TYR A 299 -14.25 -13.14 3.55
C TYR A 299 -14.51 -11.73 4.07
N LEU A 300 -13.49 -11.06 4.60
CA LEU A 300 -13.60 -9.68 5.09
C LEU A 300 -13.98 -8.70 3.98
N SER A 301 -13.52 -8.95 2.75
CA SER A 301 -13.89 -8.13 1.59
C SER A 301 -15.39 -8.12 1.32
N TYR A 302 -16.09 -9.27 1.45
CA TYR A 302 -17.55 -9.37 1.28
C TYR A 302 -18.29 -8.62 2.39
N THR A 303 -17.88 -8.79 3.65
CA THR A 303 -18.51 -8.10 4.80
C THR A 303 -18.40 -6.58 4.71
N SER A 304 -17.35 -6.07 4.07
CA SER A 304 -17.13 -4.65 3.93
C SER A 304 -18.05 -3.98 2.87
N ILE A 305 -18.69 -4.75 1.97
CA ILE A 305 -19.78 -4.21 1.12
C ILE A 305 -20.99 -3.84 1.98
N PHE A 306 -21.34 -4.71 2.93
CA PHE A 306 -22.38 -4.41 3.92
C PHE A 306 -21.97 -3.21 4.79
N GLY A 307 -20.68 -3.08 5.10
CA GLY A 307 -20.09 -1.91 5.76
C GLY A 307 -20.42 -0.59 5.04
N ALA A 308 -20.19 -0.51 3.72
CA ALA A 308 -20.48 0.72 2.96
C ALA A 308 -21.98 1.10 2.99
N LEU A 309 -22.89 0.11 3.06
CA LEU A 309 -24.33 0.38 3.23
C LEU A 309 -24.66 0.85 4.65
N SER A 310 -23.99 0.29 5.66
CA SER A 310 -24.06 0.76 7.05
C SER A 310 -23.66 2.22 7.18
N LEU A 311 -22.60 2.66 6.47
CA LEU A 311 -22.20 4.06 6.44
C LEU A 311 -23.30 4.97 5.89
N LEU A 312 -23.88 4.62 4.73
CA LEU A 312 -24.98 5.39 4.14
C LEU A 312 -26.20 5.44 5.05
N PHE A 313 -26.51 4.33 5.72
CA PHE A 313 -27.58 4.26 6.72
C PHE A 313 -27.29 5.17 7.93
N ALA A 314 -26.05 5.21 8.41
CA ALA A 314 -25.64 6.10 9.49
C ALA A 314 -25.74 7.58 9.09
N MET A 315 -25.26 7.93 7.88
CA MET A 315 -25.38 9.29 7.34
C MET A 315 -26.84 9.72 7.24
N GLY A 316 -27.71 8.87 6.66
CA GLY A 316 -29.14 9.13 6.57
C GLY A 316 -29.79 9.31 7.94
N THR A 317 -29.41 8.48 8.92
CA THR A 317 -29.93 8.60 10.29
C THR A 317 -29.54 9.93 10.94
N ILE A 318 -28.28 10.34 10.81
CA ILE A 318 -27.79 11.62 11.35
C ILE A 318 -28.55 12.80 10.72
N MET A 319 -28.83 12.73 9.41
CA MET A 319 -29.60 13.77 8.71
C MET A 319 -31.05 13.82 9.18
N VAL A 320 -31.69 12.67 9.42
CA VAL A 320 -33.06 12.60 9.94
C VAL A 320 -33.15 13.19 11.35
N TYR A 321 -32.24 12.80 12.26
CA TYR A 321 -32.20 13.42 13.60
C TYR A 321 -31.92 14.91 13.53
N GLY A 322 -30.96 15.32 12.70
CA GLY A 322 -30.65 16.73 12.47
C GLY A 322 -31.88 17.54 12.05
N GLY A 323 -32.66 17.04 11.09
CA GLY A 323 -33.85 17.74 10.58
C GLY A 323 -35.06 17.74 11.52
N ILE A 324 -35.12 16.84 12.50
CA ILE A 324 -36.19 16.78 13.51
C ILE A 324 -35.83 17.67 14.71
N ASP A 325 -34.60 17.55 15.20
CA ASP A 325 -34.18 18.15 16.47
C ASP A 325 -33.63 19.58 16.32
N TYR A 326 -33.16 19.94 15.11
CA TYR A 326 -32.52 21.24 14.85
C TYR A 326 -33.19 21.95 13.67
N SER A 327 -33.41 23.26 13.84
CA SER A 327 -33.91 24.13 12.78
C SER A 327 -32.77 24.87 12.09
N ILE A 328 -32.87 24.99 10.77
CA ILE A 328 -31.90 25.77 9.97
C ILE A 328 -32.16 27.26 10.25
N LYS A 329 -31.17 27.93 10.80
CA LYS A 329 -31.23 29.37 11.07
C LYS A 329 -30.94 30.23 9.83
N PRO A 330 -31.26 31.53 9.84
CA PRO A 330 -30.81 32.46 8.82
C PRO A 330 -29.28 32.47 8.63
N TYR A 331 -28.83 32.63 7.39
CA TYR A 331 -27.40 32.55 7.03
C TYR A 331 -26.50 33.52 7.81
N GLN A 332 -27.02 34.69 8.19
CA GLN A 332 -26.28 35.72 8.91
C GLN A 332 -25.82 35.28 10.31
N GLU A 333 -26.45 34.25 10.89
CA GLU A 333 -26.06 33.72 12.20
C GLU A 333 -24.87 32.76 12.14
N TYR A 334 -24.46 32.32 10.95
CA TYR A 334 -23.33 31.41 10.77
C TYR A 334 -22.05 32.22 10.59
N ASN A 335 -21.18 32.20 11.60
CA ASN A 335 -19.88 32.83 11.55
C ASN A 335 -18.83 31.89 10.94
N VAL A 336 -18.00 32.42 10.05
CA VAL A 336 -16.99 31.64 9.32
C VAL A 336 -15.62 32.29 9.48
N ASP A 337 -14.67 31.53 9.99
CA ASP A 337 -13.27 31.94 10.06
C ASP A 337 -12.52 31.42 8.83
N TYR A 338 -12.40 32.27 7.80
CA TYR A 338 -11.73 31.92 6.55
C TYR A 338 -10.23 31.63 6.70
N SER A 339 -9.61 31.95 7.84
CA SER A 339 -8.22 31.54 8.10
C SER A 339 -8.07 30.01 8.23
N LYS A 340 -9.18 29.30 8.49
CA LYS A 340 -9.23 27.85 8.68
C LYS A 340 -9.56 27.07 7.40
N VAL A 341 -9.70 27.72 6.25
CA VAL A 341 -9.89 27.06 4.94
C VAL A 341 -8.82 25.99 4.63
N PRO A 342 -7.53 26.14 5.02
CA PRO A 342 -6.56 25.05 4.86
C PRO A 342 -6.94 23.77 5.61
N LEU A 343 -7.62 23.86 6.77
CA LEU A 343 -8.11 22.67 7.48
C LEU A 343 -9.19 21.97 6.66
N TRP A 344 -10.14 22.74 6.11
CA TRP A 344 -11.17 22.21 5.22
C TRP A 344 -10.55 21.50 4.00
N PHE A 345 -9.54 22.12 3.36
CA PHE A 345 -8.85 21.51 2.22
C PHE A 345 -8.28 20.15 2.59
N GLY A 346 -7.61 20.04 3.74
CA GLY A 346 -7.07 18.78 4.21
C GLY A 346 -8.15 17.71 4.35
N VAL A 347 -9.29 18.02 4.97
CA VAL A 347 -10.39 17.05 5.11
C VAL A 347 -10.95 16.65 3.74
N ALA A 348 -11.12 17.61 2.83
CA ALA A 348 -11.58 17.33 1.46
C ALA A 348 -10.58 16.46 0.67
N ALA A 349 -9.28 16.73 0.80
CA ALA A 349 -8.20 15.95 0.20
C ALA A 349 -8.11 14.55 0.83
N PHE A 350 -8.38 14.43 2.14
CA PHE A 350 -8.48 13.13 2.81
C PHE A 350 -9.63 12.30 2.25
N PHE A 351 -10.79 12.92 2.09
CA PHE A 351 -11.98 12.26 1.60
C PHE A 351 -11.86 11.81 0.13
N PHE A 352 -11.36 12.68 -0.76
CA PHE A 352 -11.22 12.36 -2.17
C PHE A 352 -9.87 11.77 -2.57
N GLY A 353 -8.92 11.60 -1.63
CA GLY A 353 -7.54 11.18 -1.89
C GLY A 353 -7.32 9.68 -2.03
N SER A 354 -8.21 8.91 -2.66
CA SER A 354 -8.08 7.45 -2.74
C SER A 354 -7.24 6.94 -3.93
N HIS A 355 -6.16 7.64 -4.31
CA HIS A 355 -5.34 7.28 -5.50
C HIS A 355 -4.65 5.93 -5.37
N ILE A 356 -4.36 5.47 -4.15
CA ILE A 356 -3.64 4.21 -3.90
C ILE A 356 -4.44 2.97 -4.33
N VAL A 357 -5.77 3.05 -4.38
CA VAL A 357 -6.66 1.92 -4.68
C VAL A 357 -7.19 1.91 -6.11
N VAL A 358 -7.09 3.02 -6.83
CA VAL A 358 -7.69 3.15 -8.18
C VAL A 358 -7.07 2.18 -9.19
N VAL A 359 -5.76 1.94 -9.10
CA VAL A 359 -5.04 1.01 -9.99
C VAL A 359 -5.43 -0.45 -9.69
N PRO A 360 -5.37 -0.95 -8.43
CA PRO A 360 -5.87 -2.29 -8.11
C PRO A 360 -7.34 -2.51 -8.49
N ILE A 361 -8.22 -1.54 -8.27
CA ILE A 361 -9.65 -1.66 -8.65
C ILE A 361 -9.78 -1.73 -10.18
N SER A 362 -8.97 -0.96 -10.91
CA SER A 362 -8.92 -1.02 -12.37
C SER A 362 -8.55 -2.43 -12.86
N HIS A 363 -7.57 -3.09 -12.23
CA HIS A 363 -7.19 -4.47 -12.59
C HIS A 363 -8.27 -5.48 -12.22
N ALA A 364 -8.91 -5.31 -11.05
CA ALA A 364 -9.99 -6.18 -10.60
C ALA A 364 -11.28 -6.03 -11.42
N SER A 365 -11.44 -4.93 -12.16
CA SER A 365 -12.64 -4.65 -12.98
C SER A 365 -12.76 -5.54 -14.22
N GLY A 366 -11.68 -6.22 -14.63
CA GLY A 366 -11.60 -7.00 -15.86
C GLY A 366 -11.25 -6.20 -17.12
N ASP A 367 -11.51 -4.89 -17.17
CA ASP A 367 -11.12 -4.02 -18.29
C ASP A 367 -10.67 -2.63 -17.80
N ALA A 368 -9.36 -2.45 -17.73
CA ALA A 368 -8.73 -1.21 -17.29
C ALA A 368 -8.99 -0.01 -18.22
N ARG A 369 -9.35 -0.22 -19.48
CA ARG A 369 -9.68 0.87 -20.43
C ARG A 369 -11.08 1.39 -20.22
N ARG A 370 -12.02 0.54 -19.78
CA ARG A 370 -13.41 0.93 -19.47
C ARG A 370 -13.60 1.43 -18.05
N TYR A 371 -12.75 1.00 -17.11
CA TYR A 371 -12.81 1.42 -15.71
C TYR A 371 -12.85 2.96 -15.48
N PRO A 372 -12.10 3.82 -16.20
CA PRO A 372 -12.20 5.27 -16.04
C PRO A 372 -13.62 5.84 -16.17
N LYS A 373 -14.48 5.23 -17.00
CA LYS A 373 -15.90 5.64 -17.09
C LYS A 373 -16.66 5.28 -15.81
N VAL A 374 -16.42 4.09 -15.27
CA VAL A 374 -17.01 3.64 -14.00
C VAL A 374 -16.54 4.52 -12.84
N LEU A 375 -15.25 4.89 -12.82
CA LEU A 375 -14.69 5.82 -11.85
C LEU A 375 -15.42 7.17 -11.89
N ASN A 376 -15.67 7.75 -13.07
CA ASN A 376 -16.42 9.01 -13.19
C ASN A 376 -17.81 8.93 -12.55
N TYR A 377 -18.57 7.86 -12.83
CA TYR A 377 -19.89 7.67 -12.24
C TYR A 377 -19.82 7.44 -10.73
N GLY A 378 -18.81 6.69 -10.25
CA GLY A 378 -18.56 6.49 -8.83
C GLY A 378 -18.24 7.80 -8.11
N MET A 379 -17.31 8.58 -8.65
CA MET A 379 -16.93 9.90 -8.11
C MET A 379 -18.11 10.86 -8.10
N LEU A 380 -18.93 10.91 -9.15
CA LEU A 380 -20.13 11.73 -9.19
C LEU A 380 -21.11 11.35 -8.07
N PHE A 381 -21.42 10.05 -7.93
CA PHE A 381 -22.31 9.55 -6.89
C PHE A 381 -21.80 9.90 -5.49
N ILE A 382 -20.52 9.60 -5.20
CA ILE A 382 -19.88 9.86 -3.91
C ILE A 382 -19.90 11.37 -3.60
N THR A 383 -19.61 12.21 -4.59
CA THR A 383 -19.60 13.67 -4.43
C THR A 383 -20.99 14.19 -4.09
N ILE A 384 -22.04 13.77 -4.81
CA ILE A 384 -23.41 14.23 -4.56
C ILE A 384 -23.85 13.85 -3.14
N VAL A 385 -23.71 12.58 -2.77
CA VAL A 385 -24.14 12.09 -1.44
C VAL A 385 -23.42 12.82 -0.32
N ASN A 386 -22.11 12.99 -0.45
CA ASN A 386 -21.30 13.61 0.61
C ASN A 386 -21.40 15.14 0.63
N LEU A 387 -21.67 15.79 -0.51
CA LEU A 387 -21.95 17.22 -0.55
C LEU A 387 -23.25 17.54 0.18
N VAL A 388 -24.32 16.77 -0.08
CA VAL A 388 -25.60 16.94 0.61
C VAL A 388 -25.43 16.66 2.11
N PHE A 389 -24.71 15.59 2.48
CA PHE A 389 -24.40 15.27 3.87
C PHE A 389 -23.61 16.37 4.57
N ALA A 390 -22.57 16.90 3.93
CA ALA A 390 -21.73 17.95 4.49
C ALA A 390 -22.52 19.26 4.70
N ILE A 391 -23.31 19.68 3.72
CA ILE A 391 -24.13 20.89 3.81
C ILE A 391 -25.19 20.75 4.90
N LEU A 392 -25.99 19.68 4.88
CA LEU A 392 -27.08 19.52 5.85
C LEU A 392 -26.54 19.24 7.26
N GLY A 393 -25.48 18.44 7.39
CA GLY A 393 -24.81 18.23 8.66
C GLY A 393 -24.28 19.53 9.27
N TYR A 394 -23.71 20.41 8.45
CA TYR A 394 -23.30 21.75 8.88
C TYR A 394 -24.50 22.60 9.31
N LEU A 395 -25.53 22.70 8.48
CA LEU A 395 -26.69 23.56 8.76
C LEU A 395 -27.47 23.12 10.00
N TYR A 396 -27.62 21.82 10.23
CA TYR A 396 -28.32 21.31 11.41
C TYR A 396 -27.47 21.44 12.69
N PHE A 397 -26.19 21.11 12.63
CA PHE A 397 -25.36 20.94 13.83
C PHE A 397 -24.40 22.10 14.11
N TYR A 398 -24.43 23.22 13.36
CA TYR A 398 -23.58 24.38 13.64
C TYR A 398 -23.77 24.94 15.06
N PHE A 399 -25.01 24.95 15.56
CA PHE A 399 -25.34 25.40 16.92
C PHE A 399 -25.46 24.25 17.92
N TYR A 400 -24.96 23.06 17.56
CA TYR A 400 -24.91 21.93 18.49
C TYR A 400 -24.04 22.30 19.68
N VAL A 401 -24.52 21.98 20.88
CA VAL A 401 -23.78 22.17 22.14
C VAL A 401 -23.35 20.80 22.63
N ASP A 402 -22.04 20.58 22.65
CA ASP A 402 -21.49 19.32 23.15
C ASP A 402 -21.83 19.15 24.64
N PRO A 403 -22.50 18.05 25.05
CA PRO A 403 -22.98 17.88 26.41
C PRO A 403 -21.88 17.64 27.44
N VAL A 404 -20.65 17.33 27.00
CA VAL A 404 -19.50 17.04 27.87
C VAL A 404 -18.62 18.28 28.03
N THR A 405 -18.32 18.96 26.94
CA THR A 405 -17.38 20.09 26.89
C THR A 405 -18.06 21.45 26.91
N GLY A 406 -19.37 21.51 26.59
CA GLY A 406 -20.13 22.75 26.46
C GLY A 406 -19.74 23.60 25.24
N VAL A 407 -18.86 23.09 24.38
CA VAL A 407 -18.41 23.80 23.16
C VAL A 407 -19.53 23.79 22.13
N VAL A 408 -19.76 24.95 21.51
CA VAL A 408 -20.71 25.11 20.41
C VAL A 408 -20.00 24.91 19.09
N GLY A 409 -20.56 24.09 18.21
CA GLY A 409 -20.02 23.84 16.88
C GLY A 409 -20.30 22.42 16.41
N VAL A 410 -19.97 22.15 15.15
CA VAL A 410 -20.11 20.81 14.59
C VAL A 410 -19.03 19.92 15.20
N PRO A 411 -19.34 18.75 15.79
CA PRO A 411 -18.30 17.88 16.29
C PRO A 411 -17.35 17.41 15.18
N SER A 412 -16.05 17.34 15.51
CA SER A 412 -15.01 16.97 14.53
C SER A 412 -15.22 15.60 13.89
N ALA A 413 -15.96 14.71 14.56
CA ALA A 413 -16.60 13.53 13.99
C ALA A 413 -18.11 13.62 14.25
N ILE A 414 -18.90 13.82 13.20
CA ILE A 414 -20.34 14.09 13.31
C ILE A 414 -21.12 12.95 13.99
N THR A 415 -20.58 11.72 14.06
CA THR A 415 -21.23 10.59 14.74
C THR A 415 -21.50 10.83 16.23
N GLN A 416 -20.80 11.78 16.85
CA GLN A 416 -20.99 12.17 18.25
C GLN A 416 -22.35 12.85 18.49
N VAL A 417 -22.99 13.41 17.47
CA VAL A 417 -24.31 14.05 17.60
C VAL A 417 -25.46 13.05 17.75
N LEU A 418 -25.22 11.76 17.48
CA LEU A 418 -26.25 10.74 17.61
C LEU A 418 -26.81 10.74 19.04
N PRO A 419 -28.14 10.73 19.23
CA PRO A 419 -28.71 10.77 20.57
C PRO A 419 -28.46 9.45 21.32
N LYS A 420 -28.77 9.44 22.62
CA LYS A 420 -28.85 8.20 23.38
C LYS A 420 -30.16 7.49 23.04
N GLY A 421 -30.10 6.19 22.79
CA GLY A 421 -31.31 5.39 22.51
C GLY A 421 -31.00 4.11 21.76
N ALA A 422 -31.95 3.17 21.77
CA ALA A 422 -31.77 1.85 21.16
C ALA A 422 -31.43 1.95 19.68
N PHE A 423 -32.15 2.78 18.92
CA PHE A 423 -31.92 2.93 17.48
C PHE A 423 -30.55 3.56 17.16
N ALA A 424 -30.19 4.64 17.84
CA ALA A 424 -28.87 5.26 17.68
C ALA A 424 -27.72 4.32 18.08
N ASN A 425 -27.94 3.45 19.07
CA ASN A 425 -26.97 2.42 19.45
C ASN A 425 -26.81 1.34 18.36
N VAL A 426 -27.89 0.95 17.67
CA VAL A 426 -27.79 0.06 16.50
C VAL A 426 -26.92 0.70 15.41
N VAL A 427 -27.11 1.99 15.14
CA VAL A 427 -26.30 2.73 14.16
C VAL A 427 -24.82 2.78 14.58
N ARG A 428 -24.53 3.07 15.86
CA ARG A 428 -23.15 3.02 16.39
C ARG A 428 -22.51 1.65 16.21
N VAL A 429 -23.24 0.57 16.50
CA VAL A 429 -22.76 -0.81 16.30
C VAL A 429 -22.47 -1.07 14.82
N CYS A 430 -23.35 -0.65 13.91
CA CYS A 430 -23.15 -0.76 12.47
C CYS A 430 -21.85 -0.06 12.01
N ILE A 431 -21.61 1.18 12.45
CA ILE A 431 -20.38 1.93 12.17
C ILE A 431 -19.15 1.18 12.72
N VAL A 432 -19.20 0.73 13.98
CA VAL A 432 -18.08 0.02 14.60
C VAL A 432 -17.76 -1.28 13.87
N LEU A 433 -18.77 -2.07 13.51
CA LEU A 433 -18.60 -3.32 12.76
C LEU A 433 -18.01 -3.07 11.36
N GLU A 434 -18.48 -2.03 10.66
CA GLU A 434 -17.91 -1.61 9.38
C GLU A 434 -16.41 -1.31 9.50
N LEU A 435 -16.02 -0.53 10.50
CA LEU A 435 -14.63 -0.11 10.71
C LEU A 435 -13.75 -1.29 11.13
N ILE A 436 -14.23 -2.19 12.00
CA ILE A 436 -13.53 -3.43 12.39
C ILE A 436 -13.30 -4.34 11.18
N CYS A 437 -14.29 -4.50 10.30
CA CYS A 437 -14.14 -5.33 9.10
C CYS A 437 -13.25 -4.70 8.03
N SER A 438 -13.22 -3.37 7.94
CA SER A 438 -12.43 -2.64 6.92
C SER A 438 -10.99 -2.41 7.35
N TYR A 439 -10.70 -2.35 8.65
CA TYR A 439 -9.36 -2.10 9.19
C TYR A 439 -8.29 -3.12 8.70
N PRO A 440 -8.50 -4.44 8.76
CA PRO A 440 -7.51 -5.42 8.30
C PRO A 440 -7.23 -5.34 6.78
N LEU A 441 -8.22 -4.89 6.00
CA LEU A 441 -8.07 -4.73 4.54
C LEU A 441 -7.11 -3.59 4.22
N ILE A 442 -7.30 -2.43 4.85
CA ILE A 442 -6.41 -1.26 4.67
C ILE A 442 -5.03 -1.53 5.27
N PHE A 443 -4.98 -2.13 6.46
CA PHE A 443 -3.72 -2.50 7.09
C PHE A 443 -2.93 -3.49 6.24
N GLY A 444 -3.60 -4.53 5.72
CA GLY A 444 -3.01 -5.52 4.83
C GLY A 444 -2.48 -4.91 3.53
N ALA A 445 -3.25 -3.98 2.93
CA ALA A 445 -2.80 -3.25 1.74
C ALA A 445 -1.51 -2.45 2.00
N GLY A 446 -1.41 -1.77 3.14
CA GLY A 446 -0.19 -1.08 3.57
C GLY A 446 1.00 -2.02 3.77
N MET A 447 0.77 -3.15 4.43
CA MET A 447 1.82 -4.15 4.69
C MET A 447 2.38 -4.75 3.39
N ASN A 448 1.54 -4.97 2.37
CA ASN A 448 2.00 -5.48 1.07
C ASN A 448 2.96 -4.49 0.37
N VAL A 449 2.85 -3.18 0.63
CA VAL A 449 3.79 -2.17 0.12
C VAL A 449 5.15 -2.27 0.82
N VAL A 450 5.14 -2.53 2.13
CA VAL A 450 6.35 -2.77 2.92
C VAL A 450 7.09 -4.02 2.43
N GLU A 451 6.36 -5.07 2.04
CA GLU A 451 6.95 -6.30 1.46
C GLU A 451 7.84 -6.02 0.25
N SER A 452 7.31 -5.25 -0.70
CA SER A 452 8.05 -4.83 -1.90
C SER A 452 9.27 -3.98 -1.55
N SER A 453 9.20 -3.20 -0.48
CA SER A 453 10.30 -2.31 -0.05
C SER A 453 11.39 -3.04 0.76
N VAL A 454 10.99 -3.87 1.72
CA VAL A 454 11.89 -4.58 2.67
C VAL A 454 12.64 -5.71 1.98
N SER A 455 12.02 -6.44 1.07
CA SER A 455 12.70 -7.47 0.26
C SER A 455 13.91 -6.93 -0.50
N VAL A 456 13.94 -5.62 -0.75
CA VAL A 456 15.04 -4.95 -1.46
C VAL A 456 16.16 -4.51 -0.52
N PHE A 457 15.85 -4.10 0.72
CA PHE A 457 16.88 -3.69 1.69
C PHE A 457 17.44 -4.85 2.51
N PHE A 458 16.62 -5.86 2.77
CA PHE A 458 16.98 -6.99 3.63
C PHE A 458 16.61 -8.31 2.94
N LYS A 459 17.48 -8.77 2.03
CA LYS A 459 17.36 -10.07 1.33
C LYS A 459 17.13 -11.27 2.27
N HIS A 460 17.55 -11.18 3.54
CA HIS A 460 17.44 -12.25 4.54
C HIS A 460 16.29 -12.06 5.55
N PHE A 461 15.52 -10.98 5.45
CA PHE A 461 14.40 -10.69 6.34
C PHE A 461 13.09 -10.59 5.55
N SER A 462 12.44 -11.73 5.31
CA SER A 462 11.07 -11.77 4.79
C SER A 462 10.08 -12.11 5.92
N PRO A 463 9.45 -11.11 6.56
CA PRO A 463 8.36 -11.33 7.50
C PRO A 463 7.04 -11.65 6.77
N PHE A 464 7.07 -11.87 5.46
CA PHE A 464 5.89 -12.04 4.61
C PHE A 464 5.68 -13.50 4.21
N PRO A 465 4.42 -13.98 4.13
CA PRO A 465 4.05 -15.36 3.88
C PRO A 465 4.14 -15.74 2.38
N VAL A 466 5.24 -15.40 1.69
CA VAL A 466 5.38 -15.60 0.24
C VAL A 466 5.35 -17.09 -0.14
N SER A 467 5.89 -17.94 0.72
CA SER A 467 5.95 -19.40 0.56
C SER A 467 4.79 -20.14 1.22
N ASP A 468 3.87 -19.46 1.90
CA ASP A 468 2.79 -20.08 2.67
C ASP A 468 1.59 -20.41 1.76
N ARG A 469 1.75 -21.49 1.00
CA ARG A 469 0.67 -22.13 0.24
C ARG A 469 0.35 -23.50 0.82
N ASP A 470 -0.94 -23.85 0.80
CA ASP A 470 -1.42 -25.20 1.10
C ASP A 470 -1.04 -26.18 -0.03
N LYS A 471 -1.27 -27.48 0.17
CA LYS A 471 -1.05 -28.57 -0.80
C LYS A 471 -1.72 -28.30 -2.15
N ASP A 472 -2.84 -27.58 -2.16
CA ASP A 472 -3.58 -27.17 -3.36
C ASP A 472 -3.07 -25.85 -3.99
N GLY A 473 -1.97 -25.28 -3.48
CA GLY A 473 -1.41 -24.01 -3.97
C GLY A 473 -2.19 -22.75 -3.55
N LYS A 474 -3.22 -22.89 -2.70
CA LYS A 474 -4.00 -21.78 -2.12
C LYS A 474 -3.22 -21.10 -1.00
N LYS A 475 -3.37 -19.78 -0.83
CA LYS A 475 -2.79 -19.07 0.32
C LYS A 475 -3.34 -19.63 1.62
N LEU A 476 -2.45 -19.91 2.57
CA LEU A 476 -2.86 -20.32 3.91
C LEU A 476 -3.65 -19.19 4.58
N PHE A 477 -4.66 -19.55 5.38
CA PHE A 477 -5.47 -18.59 6.13
C PHE A 477 -4.70 -17.95 7.31
N ILE A 478 -3.74 -18.71 7.86
CA ILE A 478 -2.83 -18.34 8.95
C ILE A 478 -1.41 -18.63 8.47
N SER A 479 -0.52 -17.64 8.55
CA SER A 479 0.90 -17.79 8.18
C SER A 479 1.66 -18.73 9.13
N ARG A 480 2.68 -19.42 8.61
CA ARG A 480 3.62 -20.22 9.41
C ARG A 480 4.80 -19.39 9.92
N ASN A 481 4.96 -18.16 9.43
CA ASN A 481 6.10 -17.30 9.72
C ASN A 481 5.86 -16.45 10.96
N TRP A 482 6.51 -16.77 12.08
CA TRP A 482 6.32 -16.01 13.33
C TRP A 482 6.69 -14.52 13.22
N LYS A 483 7.62 -14.15 12.32
CA LYS A 483 8.03 -12.75 12.10
C LYS A 483 6.88 -11.90 11.54
N PHE A 484 5.95 -12.53 10.80
CA PHE A 484 4.73 -11.90 10.31
C PHE A 484 3.89 -11.35 11.46
N TYR A 485 3.67 -12.17 12.49
CA TYR A 485 2.84 -11.81 13.63
C TYR A 485 3.44 -10.69 14.47
N ILE A 486 4.74 -10.77 14.75
CA ILE A 486 5.43 -9.76 15.57
C ILE A 486 5.43 -8.40 14.88
N LEU A 487 5.75 -8.35 13.58
CA LEU A 487 5.75 -7.10 12.84
C LEU A 487 4.36 -6.44 12.85
N ARG A 488 3.31 -7.23 12.57
CA ARG A 488 1.94 -6.73 12.58
C ARG A 488 1.48 -6.30 13.97
N LEU A 489 1.84 -7.04 15.02
CA LEU A 489 1.57 -6.67 16.39
C LEU A 489 2.22 -5.32 16.74
N LEU A 490 3.52 -5.17 16.51
CA LEU A 490 4.26 -3.94 16.84
C LEU A 490 3.69 -2.71 16.14
N ILE A 491 3.39 -2.82 14.84
CA ILE A 491 2.79 -1.72 14.10
C ILE A 491 1.40 -1.41 14.67
N ASN A 492 0.54 -2.40 14.89
CA ASN A 492 -0.79 -2.17 15.46
C ASN A 492 -0.75 -1.49 16.83
N VAL A 493 0.16 -1.92 17.72
CA VAL A 493 0.36 -1.27 19.03
C VAL A 493 0.82 0.18 18.86
N ALA A 494 1.73 0.46 17.93
CA ALA A 494 2.16 1.82 17.64
C ALA A 494 1.03 2.70 17.11
N LEU A 495 0.21 2.18 16.18
CA LEU A 495 -0.97 2.90 15.67
C LEU A 495 -1.98 3.20 16.77
N ALA A 496 -2.23 2.25 17.67
CA ALA A 496 -3.12 2.44 18.82
C ALA A 496 -2.61 3.53 19.77
N ALA A 497 -1.31 3.51 20.07
CA ALA A 497 -0.69 4.55 20.90
C ALA A 497 -0.87 5.93 20.28
N VAL A 498 -0.60 6.09 18.98
CA VAL A 498 -0.83 7.36 18.26
C VAL A 498 -2.32 7.75 18.30
N ALA A 499 -3.23 6.81 18.04
CA ALA A 499 -4.68 7.05 18.06
C ALA A 499 -5.17 7.60 19.41
N THR A 500 -4.59 7.15 20.54
CA THR A 500 -5.00 7.64 21.87
C THR A 500 -4.60 9.10 22.16
N THR A 501 -3.67 9.66 21.39
CA THR A 501 -3.22 11.06 21.54
C THR A 501 -4.10 12.06 20.79
N ILE A 502 -4.98 11.58 19.90
CA ILE A 502 -5.78 12.42 19.01
C ILE A 502 -7.21 12.54 19.56
N LYS A 503 -7.61 13.78 19.85
CA LYS A 503 -8.98 14.10 20.33
C LYS A 503 -9.83 14.70 19.21
N LYS A 504 -9.24 15.56 18.37
CA LYS A 504 -9.93 16.17 17.22
C LYS A 504 -9.74 15.33 15.96
N PHE A 505 -10.76 14.55 15.60
CA PHE A 505 -10.75 13.69 14.42
C PHE A 505 -10.63 14.48 13.11
N GLY A 506 -11.35 15.60 12.99
CA GLY A 506 -11.31 16.49 11.83
C GLY A 506 -9.90 17.05 11.55
N SER A 507 -9.19 17.51 12.58
CA SER A 507 -7.83 18.04 12.45
C SER A 507 -6.83 16.95 12.06
N TYR A 508 -7.02 15.73 12.56
CA TYR A 508 -6.22 14.58 12.16
C TYR A 508 -6.44 14.18 10.70
N THR A 509 -7.70 14.08 10.25
CA THR A 509 -8.00 13.80 8.83
C THR A 509 -7.48 14.91 7.93
N SER A 510 -7.56 16.17 8.38
CA SER A 510 -6.95 17.31 7.69
C SER A 510 -5.43 17.16 7.52
N LEU A 511 -4.71 16.79 8.58
CA LEU A 511 -3.27 16.56 8.54
C LEU A 511 -2.88 15.52 7.49
N ILE A 512 -3.56 14.37 7.46
CA ILE A 512 -3.29 13.30 6.50
C ILE A 512 -3.58 13.76 5.08
N GLY A 513 -4.74 14.40 4.91
CA GLY A 513 -5.19 14.88 3.61
C GLY A 513 -4.24 15.89 2.99
N SER A 514 -3.82 16.87 3.79
CA SER A 514 -2.85 17.88 3.36
C SER A 514 -1.45 17.31 3.18
N LEU A 515 -0.95 16.48 4.11
CA LEU A 515 0.44 16.03 4.04
C LEU A 515 0.65 14.91 3.02
N MET A 516 -0.13 13.84 3.14
CA MET A 516 0.14 12.60 2.40
C MET A 516 -0.68 12.52 1.12
N LEU A 517 -1.97 12.89 1.18
CA LEU A 517 -2.89 12.72 0.05
C LEU A 517 -2.78 13.85 -0.98
N ALA A 518 -2.44 15.07 -0.58
CA ALA A 518 -2.12 16.11 -1.54
C ALA A 518 -0.84 15.78 -2.33
N LEU A 519 0.20 15.23 -1.68
CA LEU A 519 1.41 14.77 -2.37
C LEU A 519 1.12 13.59 -3.31
N THR A 520 0.54 12.51 -2.80
CA THR A 520 0.27 11.30 -3.59
C THR A 520 -0.82 11.45 -4.64
N GLY A 521 -1.77 12.37 -4.43
CA GLY A 521 -2.93 12.57 -5.29
C GLY A 521 -2.82 13.74 -6.24
N PHE A 522 -2.22 14.86 -5.82
CA PHE A 522 -2.14 16.07 -6.66
C PHE A 522 -0.74 16.35 -7.19
N VAL A 523 0.33 15.92 -6.53
CA VAL A 523 1.70 16.16 -7.00
C VAL A 523 2.20 15.01 -7.87
N VAL A 524 2.11 13.77 -7.38
CA VAL A 524 2.70 12.61 -8.06
C VAL A 524 2.04 12.32 -9.42
N PRO A 525 0.71 12.24 -9.58
CA PRO A 525 0.12 11.82 -10.86
C PRO A 525 0.42 12.76 -12.04
N PRO A 526 0.35 14.11 -11.90
CA PRO A 526 0.76 15.01 -12.99
C PRO A 526 2.23 14.87 -13.37
N LEU A 527 3.13 14.71 -12.40
CA LEU A 527 4.57 14.52 -12.65
C LEU A 527 4.84 13.21 -13.39
N LEU A 528 4.19 12.11 -12.99
CA LEU A 528 4.25 10.84 -13.71
C LEU A 528 3.73 11.01 -15.14
N TYR A 529 2.59 11.67 -15.32
CA TYR A 529 1.99 11.86 -16.64
C TYR A 529 2.92 12.61 -17.60
N ILE A 530 3.56 13.70 -17.13
CA ILE A 530 4.56 14.45 -17.91
C ILE A 530 5.67 13.53 -18.41
N ARG A 531 6.13 12.59 -17.57
CA ARG A 531 7.21 11.67 -17.93
C ARG A 531 6.77 10.59 -18.91
N TYR A 532 5.54 10.10 -18.78
CA TYR A 532 4.99 9.08 -19.67
C TYR A 532 4.57 9.64 -21.03
N PHE A 533 4.14 10.90 -21.12
CA PHE A 533 3.61 11.53 -22.33
C PHE A 533 4.37 12.83 -22.67
N PRO A 534 5.62 12.73 -23.17
CA PRO A 534 6.44 13.90 -23.47
C PRO A 534 5.90 14.75 -24.64
N GLU A 535 5.09 14.17 -25.52
CA GLU A 535 4.54 14.81 -26.73
C GLU A 535 3.26 15.65 -26.47
N GLN A 536 2.90 15.86 -25.21
CA GLN A 536 1.71 16.63 -24.85
C GLN A 536 1.80 18.11 -25.23
N SER A 537 0.65 18.77 -25.37
CA SER A 537 0.58 20.20 -25.66
C SER A 537 1.15 21.05 -24.52
N ARG A 538 1.70 22.22 -24.85
CA ARG A 538 2.26 23.15 -23.87
C ARG A 538 1.25 23.57 -22.81
N LEU A 539 -0.01 23.76 -23.20
CA LEU A 539 -1.09 24.12 -22.28
C LEU A 539 -1.32 23.03 -21.23
N LEU A 540 -1.30 21.76 -21.65
CA LEU A 540 -1.49 20.62 -20.76
C LEU A 540 -0.29 20.43 -19.83
N PHE A 541 0.93 20.62 -20.34
CA PHE A 541 2.13 20.61 -19.51
C PHE A 541 2.08 21.68 -18.42
N VAL A 542 1.73 22.92 -18.77
CA VAL A 542 1.61 24.02 -17.81
C VAL A 542 0.52 23.74 -16.77
N SER A 543 -0.63 23.17 -17.17
CA SER A 543 -1.69 22.85 -16.22
C SER A 543 -1.27 21.74 -15.24
N HIS A 544 -0.53 20.73 -15.68
CA HIS A 544 0.03 19.69 -14.79
C HIS A 544 1.02 20.25 -13.77
N ILE A 545 1.90 21.15 -14.20
CA ILE A 545 2.81 21.84 -13.29
C ILE A 545 2.04 22.72 -12.30
N ALA A 546 1.00 23.44 -12.76
CA ALA A 546 0.15 24.24 -11.88
C ALA A 546 -0.57 23.39 -10.81
N ILE A 547 -1.08 22.21 -11.18
CA ILE A 547 -1.70 21.27 -10.24
C ILE A 547 -0.67 20.78 -9.21
N ALA A 548 0.54 20.44 -9.65
CA ALA A 548 1.61 20.01 -8.75
C ALA A 548 2.03 21.13 -7.77
N ILE A 549 2.15 22.37 -8.24
CA ILE A 549 2.44 23.54 -7.38
C ILE A 549 1.31 23.78 -6.38
N PHE A 550 0.05 23.69 -6.83
CA PHE A 550 -1.11 23.78 -5.95
C PHE A 550 -1.06 22.70 -4.86
N GLY A 551 -0.80 21.44 -5.23
CA GLY A 551 -0.66 20.33 -4.29
C GLY A 551 0.45 20.57 -3.26
N LEU A 552 1.61 21.09 -3.67
CA LEU A 552 2.71 21.44 -2.78
C LEU A 552 2.36 22.59 -1.82
N GLY A 553 1.75 23.66 -2.33
CA GLY A 553 1.29 24.77 -1.50
C GLY A 553 0.27 24.31 -0.46
N ALA A 554 -0.73 23.55 -0.90
CA ALA A 554 -1.77 23.03 -0.03
C ALA A 554 -1.21 22.02 1.01
N THR A 555 -0.15 21.29 0.66
CA THR A 555 0.62 20.46 1.59
C THR A 555 1.23 21.31 2.70
N VAL A 556 1.97 22.37 2.36
CA VAL A 556 2.66 23.21 3.35
C VAL A 556 1.67 23.91 4.28
N TYR A 557 0.70 24.65 3.72
CA TYR A 557 -0.25 25.44 4.51
C TYR A 557 -1.22 24.56 5.30
N GLY A 558 -1.77 23.51 4.68
CA GLY A 558 -2.71 22.62 5.35
C GLY A 558 -2.06 21.79 6.46
N THR A 559 -0.83 21.31 6.26
CA THR A 559 -0.07 20.59 7.29
C THR A 559 0.23 21.51 8.47
N TYR A 560 0.71 22.73 8.22
CA TYR A 560 0.98 23.71 9.27
C TYR A 560 -0.26 23.97 10.12
N GLN A 561 -1.39 24.31 9.47
CA GLN A 561 -2.63 24.62 10.19
C GLN A 561 -3.17 23.40 10.97
N SER A 562 -3.08 22.20 10.40
CA SER A 562 -3.51 20.97 11.07
C SER A 562 -2.69 20.65 12.31
N ILE A 563 -1.37 20.85 12.25
CA ILE A 563 -0.47 20.66 13.40
C ILE A 563 -0.80 21.68 14.49
N VAL A 564 -0.98 22.96 14.13
CA VAL A 564 -1.33 24.01 15.10
C VAL A 564 -2.65 23.67 15.82
N ASP A 565 -3.67 23.24 15.08
CA ASP A 565 -4.96 22.89 15.69
C ASP A 565 -4.92 21.61 16.54
N LEU A 566 -4.10 20.63 16.17
CA LEU A 566 -3.85 19.41 16.96
C LEU A 566 -3.07 19.68 18.25
N ILE A 567 -2.14 20.65 18.24
CA ILE A 567 -1.42 21.07 19.45
C ILE A 567 -2.36 21.81 20.41
N ASN A 568 -3.27 22.61 19.87
CA ASN A 568 -4.23 23.42 20.63
C ASN A 568 -5.58 22.70 20.88
N GLN A 569 -5.57 21.36 20.96
CA GLN A 569 -6.80 20.54 20.97
C GLN A 569 -7.46 20.32 22.33
#